data_AF-A0A0L6D4F6-F1
#
_entry.id   AF-A0A0L6D4F6-F1
#
_cell.length_a   1.000
_cell.length_b   1.000
_cell.length_c   1.000
_cell.angle_alpha   90.00
_cell.angle_beta   90.00
_cell.angle_gamma   90.00
#
_symmetry.space_group_name_H-M   'P 1'
#
loop_
_entity.id
_entity.type
_entity.pdbx_description
1 polymer ?
#
loop_
_entity_poly.entity_id
_entity_poly.type
_entity_poly.pdbx_seq_one_letter_code
_entity_poly.pdbx_strand_id
1 'polypeptide(L)'
;MGRAFEYRRAAKEKRWDKMSKVFPKLAKAITLAAKDGGSEPDTNAKLRTAILNAKAQNMPKDNIDAAIKRASSKEGNLSEITYEGKANFGVLIIMECMTDNPTRTIANLKSYFNKTQGASIVPNGSLEFMFNRKSVFECLKNEVENLKLSLEDLEFALIDYGLEELEEVGDKIIIRGDYNSFKLLNEGFESLKLPILKAGLQRIATTPIELNDEQMELTEKLLDRIEDDDDVVALYTNIE
;
A
#
# COMPACT_ATOMS: atom_id res chain seq x y z
N MET A 1 5.83 20.86 5.79
CA MET A 1 7.07 20.34 6.42
C MET A 1 6.77 18.97 7.02
N GLY A 2 6.02 18.15 6.27
CA GLY A 2 5.45 16.90 6.77
C GLY A 2 6.00 15.73 5.96
N ARG A 3 6.17 14.63 6.68
CA ARG A 3 6.46 13.28 6.20
C ARG A 3 7.86 12.88 5.76
N ALA A 4 8.84 13.12 6.63
CA ALA A 4 10.22 12.66 6.45
C ALA A 4 10.30 11.13 6.24
N PHE A 5 9.42 10.34 6.86
CA PHE A 5 9.35 8.90 6.63
C PHE A 5 8.88 8.56 5.21
N GLU A 6 7.87 9.24 4.65
CA GLU A 6 7.44 9.00 3.27
C GLU A 6 8.56 9.34 2.26
N TYR A 7 9.31 10.42 2.48
CA TYR A 7 10.47 10.76 1.65
C TYR A 7 11.62 9.74 1.79
N ARG A 8 11.93 9.29 3.02
CA ARG A 8 12.95 8.26 3.28
C ARG A 8 12.53 6.92 2.70
N ARG A 9 11.25 6.54 2.84
CA ARG A 9 10.67 5.35 2.25
C ARG A 9 10.67 5.42 0.73
N ALA A 10 10.27 6.53 0.12
CA ALA A 10 10.35 6.71 -1.33
C ALA A 10 11.80 6.63 -1.85
N ALA A 11 12.78 7.13 -1.09
CA ALA A 11 14.20 6.97 -1.41
C ALA A 11 14.68 5.51 -1.27
N LYS A 12 14.18 4.76 -0.28
CA LYS A 12 14.47 3.33 -0.10
C LYS A 12 13.80 2.46 -1.16
N GLU A 13 12.53 2.68 -1.47
CA GLU A 13 11.80 2.06 -2.60
C GLU A 13 12.54 2.32 -3.93
N LYS A 14 13.22 3.48 -4.06
CA LYS A 14 14.08 3.78 -5.21
C LYS A 14 15.39 2.97 -5.25
N ARG A 15 15.87 2.47 -4.10
CA ARG A 15 17.20 1.84 -3.92
C ARG A 15 17.14 0.31 -3.86
N TRP A 16 16.05 -0.27 -3.39
CA TRP A 16 15.86 -1.72 -3.40
C TRP A 16 15.80 -2.23 -4.83
N ASP A 17 16.35 -3.42 -5.08
CA ASP A 17 16.42 -4.08 -6.39
C ASP A 17 14.98 -4.32 -6.91
N LYS A 18 14.45 -3.32 -7.62
CA LYS A 18 13.02 -2.93 -7.66
C LYS A 18 12.06 -4.02 -8.13
N MET A 19 12.55 -5.05 -8.79
CA MET A 19 11.69 -6.04 -9.45
C MET A 19 11.58 -7.33 -8.67
N SER A 20 12.67 -7.80 -8.05
CA SER A 20 12.72 -9.14 -7.43
C SER A 20 11.79 -9.27 -6.23
N LYS A 21 11.57 -8.19 -5.47
CA LYS A 21 10.69 -8.17 -4.28
C LYS A 21 9.30 -7.61 -4.55
N VAL A 22 9.16 -6.63 -5.45
CA VAL A 22 7.87 -5.96 -5.71
C VAL A 22 6.97 -6.83 -6.59
N PHE A 23 7.52 -7.50 -7.60
CA PHE A 23 6.73 -8.33 -8.51
C PHE A 23 6.04 -9.51 -7.83
N PRO A 24 6.68 -10.28 -6.92
CA PRO A 24 5.99 -11.32 -6.17
C PRO A 24 4.79 -10.80 -5.38
N LYS A 25 4.91 -9.65 -4.71
CA LYS A 25 3.83 -9.05 -3.92
C LYS A 25 2.66 -8.59 -4.80
N LEU A 26 2.96 -7.94 -5.93
CA LEU A 26 1.94 -7.58 -6.93
C LEU A 26 1.27 -8.81 -7.55
N ALA A 27 2.03 -9.86 -7.84
CA ALA A 27 1.50 -11.11 -8.35
C ALA A 27 0.56 -11.79 -7.34
N LYS A 28 0.86 -11.73 -6.03
CA LYS A 28 -0.05 -12.19 -4.97
C LYS A 28 -1.35 -11.39 -4.95
N ALA A 29 -1.28 -10.06 -5.05
CA ALA A 29 -2.47 -9.19 -5.12
C ALA A 29 -3.36 -9.52 -6.34
N ILE A 30 -2.76 -9.73 -7.51
CA ILE A 30 -3.48 -10.15 -8.73
C ILE A 30 -4.12 -11.53 -8.53
N THR A 31 -3.35 -12.50 -8.00
CA THR A 31 -3.81 -13.87 -7.78
C THR A 31 -5.01 -13.91 -6.82
N LEU A 32 -4.92 -13.17 -5.71
CA LEU A 32 -6.00 -13.10 -4.72
C LEU A 32 -7.24 -12.37 -5.28
N ALA A 33 -7.06 -11.24 -5.95
CA ALA A 33 -8.17 -10.52 -6.57
C ALA A 33 -8.90 -11.37 -7.60
N ALA A 34 -8.17 -12.11 -8.44
CA ALA A 34 -8.76 -13.02 -9.43
C ALA A 34 -9.48 -14.21 -8.78
N LYS A 35 -8.99 -14.71 -7.64
CA LYS A 35 -9.62 -15.80 -6.89
C LYS A 35 -10.96 -15.38 -6.30
N ASP A 36 -11.02 -14.20 -5.71
CA ASP A 36 -12.20 -13.73 -4.97
C ASP A 36 -13.30 -13.15 -5.88
N GLY A 37 -12.91 -12.55 -7.01
CA GLY A 37 -13.83 -11.82 -7.90
C GLY A 37 -13.90 -12.35 -9.34
N GLY A 38 -13.21 -13.44 -9.66
CA GLY A 38 -13.11 -13.99 -11.02
C GLY A 38 -11.94 -13.42 -11.84
N SER A 39 -11.56 -14.13 -12.89
CA SER A 39 -10.37 -13.85 -13.72
C SER A 39 -10.52 -12.71 -14.72
N GLU A 40 -11.75 -12.21 -14.92
CA GLU A 40 -12.05 -11.20 -15.93
C GLU A 40 -11.96 -9.78 -15.34
N PRO A 41 -11.01 -8.94 -15.80
CA PRO A 41 -10.86 -7.59 -15.26
C PRO A 41 -12.11 -6.72 -15.47
N ASP A 42 -12.85 -6.88 -16.57
CA ASP A 42 -14.01 -6.04 -16.88
C ASP A 42 -15.13 -6.16 -15.83
N THR A 43 -15.25 -7.32 -15.20
CA THR A 43 -16.25 -7.57 -14.15
C THR A 43 -15.67 -7.54 -12.73
N ASN A 44 -14.35 -7.48 -12.57
CA ASN A 44 -13.66 -7.52 -11.28
C ASN A 44 -12.83 -6.24 -11.01
N ALA A 45 -13.40 -5.29 -10.26
CA ALA A 45 -12.75 -4.01 -9.96
C ALA A 45 -11.45 -4.14 -9.14
N LYS A 46 -11.37 -5.12 -8.21
CA LYS A 46 -10.14 -5.38 -7.45
C LYS A 46 -9.03 -5.86 -8.37
N LEU A 47 -9.36 -6.73 -9.33
CA LEU A 47 -8.40 -7.22 -10.32
C LEU A 47 -7.93 -6.11 -11.25
N ARG A 48 -8.82 -5.21 -11.72
CA ARG A 48 -8.41 -4.03 -12.50
C ARG A 48 -7.39 -3.18 -11.75
N THR A 49 -7.65 -2.90 -10.48
CA THR A 49 -6.76 -2.10 -9.63
C THR A 49 -5.40 -2.79 -9.46
N ALA A 50 -5.39 -4.11 -9.19
CA ALA A 50 -4.16 -4.88 -9.05
C ALA A 50 -3.33 -4.90 -10.35
N ILE A 51 -3.99 -5.05 -11.51
CA ILE A 51 -3.35 -4.98 -12.83
C ILE A 51 -2.79 -3.59 -13.11
N LEU A 52 -3.54 -2.53 -12.77
CA LEU A 52 -3.11 -1.14 -12.93
C LEU A 52 -1.82 -0.88 -12.14
N ASN A 53 -1.81 -1.25 -10.87
CA ASN A 53 -0.63 -1.10 -10.00
C ASN A 53 0.57 -1.89 -10.53
N ALA A 54 0.34 -3.11 -11.05
CA ALA A 54 1.40 -3.93 -11.62
C ALA A 54 1.99 -3.32 -12.89
N LYS A 55 1.15 -2.79 -13.79
CA LYS A 55 1.60 -2.08 -15.00
C LYS A 55 2.39 -0.83 -14.68
N ALA A 56 1.98 -0.07 -13.65
CA ALA A 56 2.71 1.11 -13.20
C ALA A 56 4.13 0.80 -12.69
N GLN A 57 4.37 -0.43 -12.22
CA GLN A 57 5.69 -0.93 -11.85
C GLN A 57 6.44 -1.62 -13.01
N ASN A 58 5.94 -1.49 -14.24
CA ASN A 58 6.49 -2.13 -15.44
C ASN A 58 6.54 -3.66 -15.36
N MET A 59 5.58 -4.29 -14.67
CA MET A 59 5.45 -5.75 -14.68
C MET A 59 5.13 -6.25 -16.10
N PRO A 60 5.88 -7.23 -16.65
CA PRO A 60 5.58 -7.82 -17.94
C PRO A 60 4.17 -8.42 -18.00
N LYS A 61 3.51 -8.29 -19.15
CA LYS A 61 2.16 -8.83 -19.37
C LYS A 61 2.07 -10.33 -19.04
N ASP A 62 3.06 -11.11 -19.44
CA ASP A 62 3.10 -12.55 -19.21
C ASP A 62 3.08 -12.90 -17.70
N ASN A 63 3.70 -12.07 -16.85
CA ASN A 63 3.68 -12.24 -15.39
C ASN A 63 2.30 -11.93 -14.80
N ILE A 64 1.62 -10.92 -15.34
CA ILE A 64 0.23 -10.57 -14.96
C ILE A 64 -0.70 -11.73 -15.34
N ASP A 65 -0.63 -12.20 -16.59
CA ASP A 65 -1.45 -13.29 -17.09
C ASP A 65 -1.19 -14.60 -16.32
N ALA A 66 0.07 -14.87 -15.95
CA ALA A 66 0.45 -16.00 -15.10
C ALA A 66 -0.14 -15.89 -13.68
N ALA A 67 -0.15 -14.69 -13.09
CA ALA A 67 -0.75 -14.46 -11.77
C ALA A 67 -2.27 -14.65 -11.79
N ILE A 68 -2.96 -14.19 -12.84
CA ILE A 68 -4.41 -14.43 -13.01
C ILE A 68 -4.70 -15.93 -13.11
N LYS A 69 -3.94 -16.67 -13.95
CA LYS A 69 -4.11 -18.12 -14.10
C LYS A 69 -3.82 -18.89 -12.81
N ARG A 70 -2.88 -18.41 -11.98
CA ARG A 70 -2.54 -19.04 -10.70
C ARG A 70 -3.73 -19.07 -9.75
N ALA A 71 -4.68 -18.14 -9.85
CA ALA A 71 -5.86 -18.08 -8.98
C ALA A 71 -6.71 -19.35 -9.03
N SER A 72 -6.75 -20.03 -10.18
CA SER A 72 -7.50 -21.29 -10.37
C SER A 72 -6.70 -22.55 -9.99
N SER A 73 -5.43 -22.41 -9.59
CA SER A 73 -4.57 -23.54 -9.22
C SER A 73 -4.56 -23.75 -7.70
N LYS A 74 -3.99 -24.88 -7.25
CA LYS A 74 -3.77 -25.13 -5.81
C LYS A 74 -2.81 -24.12 -5.16
N GLU A 75 -1.93 -23.49 -5.94
CA GLU A 75 -1.02 -22.43 -5.51
C GLU A 75 -1.73 -21.08 -5.35
N GLY A 76 -2.95 -20.94 -5.87
CA GLY A 76 -3.81 -19.78 -5.67
C GLY A 76 -4.47 -19.73 -4.29
N ASN A 77 -4.19 -20.69 -3.39
CA ASN A 77 -4.76 -20.74 -2.05
C ASN A 77 -4.14 -19.73 -1.08
N LEU A 78 -4.03 -18.47 -1.51
CA LEU A 78 -3.65 -17.35 -0.68
C LEU A 78 -4.81 -16.91 0.22
N SER A 79 -4.44 -16.38 1.38
CA SER A 79 -5.30 -15.75 2.36
C SER A 79 -4.76 -14.37 2.71
N GLU A 80 -5.65 -13.41 2.89
CA GLU A 80 -5.31 -12.07 3.38
C GLU A 80 -5.43 -12.04 4.90
N ILE A 81 -4.34 -11.63 5.56
CA ILE A 81 -4.28 -11.59 7.03
C ILE A 81 -3.60 -10.29 7.45
N THR A 82 -4.21 -9.58 8.39
CA THR A 82 -3.57 -8.44 9.05
C THR A 82 -2.95 -8.89 10.36
N TYR A 83 -1.75 -8.41 10.65
CA TYR A 83 -1.11 -8.50 11.97
C TYR A 83 -0.81 -7.09 12.48
N GLU A 84 -0.86 -6.93 13.80
CA GLU A 84 -0.60 -5.67 14.48
C GLU A 84 0.61 -5.78 15.39
N GLY A 85 1.38 -4.72 15.51
CA GLY A 85 2.58 -4.68 16.34
C GLY A 85 2.82 -3.32 16.96
N LYS A 86 3.64 -3.32 18.00
CA LYS A 86 4.18 -2.11 18.64
C LYS A 86 5.69 -2.24 18.76
N ALA A 87 6.39 -1.12 18.70
CA ALA A 87 7.81 -1.02 18.98
C ALA A 87 8.07 0.13 19.96
N ASN A 88 9.34 0.28 20.36
CA ASN A 88 9.76 1.40 21.21
C ASN A 88 9.38 2.75 20.61
N PHE A 89 9.47 3.79 21.43
CA PHE A 89 9.21 5.18 21.03
C PHE A 89 7.75 5.45 20.66
N GLY A 90 6.82 4.54 20.99
CA GLY A 90 5.40 4.69 20.68
C GLY A 90 5.03 4.31 19.25
N VAL A 91 5.93 3.61 18.53
CA VAL A 91 5.70 3.18 17.15
C VAL A 91 4.62 2.09 17.10
N LEU A 92 3.62 2.31 16.26
CA LEU A 92 2.52 1.40 15.96
C LEU A 92 2.68 0.88 14.54
N ILE A 93 2.46 -0.42 14.33
CA ILE A 93 2.74 -1.09 13.07
C ILE A 93 1.54 -1.94 12.66
N ILE A 94 1.02 -1.73 11.46
CA ILE A 94 0.05 -2.62 10.81
C ILE A 94 0.72 -3.30 9.62
N MET A 95 0.65 -4.63 9.60
CA MET A 95 1.19 -5.47 8.53
C MET A 95 0.02 -6.15 7.82
N GLU A 96 -0.14 -5.90 6.54
CA GLU A 96 -1.10 -6.64 5.70
C GLU A 96 -0.33 -7.69 4.91
N CYS A 97 -0.75 -8.94 5.05
CA CYS A 97 -0.07 -10.09 4.50
C CYS A 97 -0.96 -10.86 3.51
N MET A 98 -0.34 -11.39 2.46
CA MET A 98 -0.94 -12.35 1.55
C MET A 98 -0.11 -13.64 1.56
N THR A 99 -0.68 -14.71 2.11
CA THR A 99 0.06 -15.94 2.42
C THR A 99 -0.75 -17.19 2.15
N ASP A 100 -0.07 -18.25 1.71
CA ASP A 100 -0.57 -19.62 1.63
C ASP A 100 -0.38 -20.41 2.93
N ASN A 101 0.37 -19.85 3.89
CA ASN A 101 0.70 -20.50 5.15
C ASN A 101 0.74 -19.47 6.30
N PRO A 102 -0.40 -19.18 6.93
CA PRO A 102 -0.50 -18.24 8.04
C PRO A 102 0.46 -18.55 9.20
N THR A 103 0.67 -19.83 9.50
CA THR A 103 1.55 -20.30 10.57
C THR A 103 3.02 -19.93 10.30
N ARG A 104 3.48 -20.07 9.06
CA ARG A 104 4.84 -19.62 8.66
C ARG A 104 4.94 -18.11 8.81
N THR A 105 3.98 -17.37 8.28
CA THR A 105 3.99 -15.90 8.29
C THR A 105 4.05 -15.35 9.71
N ILE A 106 3.18 -15.80 10.62
CA ILE A 106 3.22 -15.32 12.02
C ILE A 106 4.52 -15.73 12.74
N ALA A 107 5.09 -16.90 12.42
CA ALA A 107 6.36 -17.32 13.00
C ALA A 107 7.53 -16.43 12.54
N ASN A 108 7.58 -16.09 11.24
CA ASN A 108 8.54 -15.15 10.68
C ASN A 108 8.41 -13.76 11.32
N LEU A 109 7.21 -13.21 11.34
CA LEU A 109 6.95 -11.90 11.94
C LEU A 109 7.38 -11.88 13.41
N LYS A 110 6.98 -12.88 14.21
CA LYS A 110 7.44 -12.99 15.61
C LYS A 110 8.97 -13.02 15.73
N SER A 111 9.65 -13.73 14.83
CA SER A 111 11.12 -13.77 14.79
C SER A 111 11.72 -12.39 14.54
N TYR A 112 11.13 -11.58 13.65
CA TYR A 112 11.59 -10.21 13.41
C TYR A 112 11.42 -9.30 14.62
N PHE A 113 10.25 -9.34 15.26
CA PHE A 113 9.97 -8.58 16.49
C PHE A 113 10.88 -9.03 17.64
N ASN A 114 11.07 -10.33 17.85
CA ASN A 114 11.91 -10.86 18.94
C ASN A 114 13.39 -10.48 18.82
N LYS A 115 13.86 -10.15 17.60
CA LYS A 115 15.23 -9.68 17.36
C LYS A 115 15.39 -8.16 17.58
N THR A 116 14.33 -7.45 17.97
CA THR A 116 14.31 -6.01 18.21
C THR A 116 13.82 -5.76 19.63
N GLN A 117 14.66 -5.18 20.48
CA GLN A 117 14.31 -4.94 21.88
C GLN A 117 13.11 -3.99 21.98
N GLY A 118 12.13 -4.33 22.83
CA GLY A 118 10.94 -3.51 23.07
C GLY A 118 9.91 -3.53 21.93
N ALA A 119 10.04 -4.43 20.97
CA ALA A 119 9.04 -4.67 19.93
C ALA A 119 8.26 -5.95 20.20
N SER A 120 6.94 -5.92 19.98
CA SER A 120 6.09 -7.11 20.06
C SER A 120 4.89 -7.05 19.10
N ILE A 121 4.45 -8.22 18.67
CA ILE A 121 3.16 -8.39 18.01
C ILE A 121 2.06 -8.32 19.08
N VAL A 122 0.98 -7.62 18.75
CA VAL A 122 -0.20 -7.46 19.62
C VAL A 122 -1.41 -8.15 18.98
N PRO A 123 -2.44 -8.50 19.78
CA PRO A 123 -3.68 -9.05 19.24
C PRO A 123 -4.34 -8.11 18.23
N ASN A 124 -4.94 -8.65 17.18
CA ASN A 124 -5.70 -7.85 16.20
C ASN A 124 -6.84 -7.08 16.90
N GLY A 125 -7.05 -5.83 16.49
CA GLY A 125 -7.96 -4.88 17.13
C GLY A 125 -7.29 -3.98 18.18
N SER A 126 -6.02 -4.23 18.53
CA SER A 126 -5.27 -3.37 19.45
C SER A 126 -5.03 -1.96 18.91
N LEU A 127 -5.03 -1.81 17.58
CA LEU A 127 -4.75 -0.57 16.85
C LEU A 127 -5.97 -0.07 16.06
N GLU A 128 -7.17 -0.62 16.30
CA GLU A 128 -8.39 -0.36 15.50
C GLU A 128 -8.70 1.13 15.34
N PHE A 129 -8.55 1.92 16.41
CA PHE A 129 -8.82 3.37 16.41
C PHE A 129 -7.59 4.24 16.14
N MET A 130 -6.41 3.63 16.03
CA MET A 130 -5.15 4.35 15.83
C MET A 130 -4.86 4.62 14.35
N PHE A 131 -5.60 3.97 13.44
CA PHE A 131 -5.48 4.15 11.99
C PHE A 131 -6.85 4.28 11.34
N ASN A 132 -7.00 5.23 10.42
CA ASN A 132 -8.12 5.28 9.50
C ASN A 132 -7.80 4.52 8.22
N ARG A 133 -8.79 3.80 7.69
CA ARG A 133 -8.73 3.28 6.33
C ARG A 133 -9.06 4.41 5.37
N LYS A 134 -8.19 4.65 4.40
CA LYS A 134 -8.38 5.68 3.37
C LYS A 134 -8.17 5.08 1.99
N SER A 135 -8.93 5.60 1.03
CA SER A 135 -8.64 5.44 -0.38
C SER A 135 -7.48 6.36 -0.73
N VAL A 136 -6.40 5.83 -1.31
CA VAL A 136 -5.22 6.62 -1.68
C VAL A 136 -4.90 6.39 -3.14
N PHE A 137 -4.84 7.49 -3.87
CA PHE A 137 -4.47 7.55 -5.28
C PHE A 137 -3.21 8.41 -5.43
N GLU A 138 -2.28 7.94 -6.24
CA GLU A 138 -1.12 8.71 -6.68
C GLU A 138 -1.27 8.98 -8.17
N CYS A 139 -1.03 10.21 -8.59
CA CYS A 139 -0.82 10.57 -10.00
C CYS A 139 0.46 11.40 -10.13
N LEU A 140 0.98 11.50 -11.35
CA LEU A 140 2.15 12.31 -11.61
C LEU A 140 1.74 13.76 -11.85
N LYS A 141 2.51 14.71 -11.31
CA LYS A 141 2.25 16.15 -11.44
C LYS A 141 2.23 16.60 -12.91
N ASN A 142 3.15 16.06 -13.72
CA ASN A 142 3.22 16.35 -15.14
C ASN A 142 1.96 15.91 -15.90
N GLU A 143 1.26 14.85 -15.48
CA GLU A 143 0.01 14.41 -16.11
C GLU A 143 -1.14 15.38 -15.82
N VAL A 144 -1.16 15.98 -14.62
CA VAL A 144 -2.12 17.05 -14.29
C VAL A 144 -1.84 18.31 -15.13
N GLU A 145 -0.57 18.68 -15.26
CA GLU A 145 -0.13 19.81 -16.11
C GLU A 145 -0.43 19.57 -17.60
N ASN A 146 -0.29 18.33 -18.10
CA ASN A 146 -0.63 17.94 -19.47
C ASN A 146 -2.12 18.16 -19.78
N LEU A 147 -2.98 17.97 -18.77
CA LEU A 147 -4.43 18.26 -18.87
C LEU A 147 -4.75 19.74 -18.69
N LYS A 148 -3.75 20.59 -18.42
CA LYS A 148 -3.89 22.02 -18.14
C LYS A 148 -4.82 22.32 -16.96
N LEU A 149 -4.86 21.40 -16.00
CA LEU A 149 -5.60 21.58 -14.75
C LEU A 149 -4.65 22.19 -13.71
N SER A 150 -5.14 23.17 -12.95
CA SER A 150 -4.47 23.56 -11.71
C SER A 150 -4.73 22.54 -10.60
N LEU A 151 -3.97 22.59 -9.50
CA LEU A 151 -4.26 21.77 -8.32
C LEU A 151 -5.63 22.12 -7.72
N GLU A 152 -6.01 23.40 -7.76
CA GLU A 152 -7.30 23.90 -7.28
C GLU A 152 -8.45 23.35 -8.12
N ASP A 153 -8.29 23.29 -9.45
CA ASP A 153 -9.29 22.68 -10.35
C ASP A 153 -9.41 21.18 -10.12
N LEU A 154 -8.28 20.49 -9.90
CA LEU A 154 -8.23 19.06 -9.61
C LEU A 154 -8.93 18.74 -8.28
N GLU A 155 -8.64 19.51 -7.24
CA GLU A 155 -9.28 19.41 -5.94
C GLU A 155 -10.79 19.62 -6.06
N PHE A 156 -11.20 20.74 -6.67
CA PHE A 156 -12.61 21.06 -6.87
C PHE A 156 -13.35 19.97 -7.66
N ALA A 157 -12.73 19.43 -8.72
CA ALA A 157 -13.32 18.38 -9.52
C ALA A 157 -13.46 17.05 -8.77
N LEU A 158 -12.54 16.71 -7.86
CA LEU A 158 -12.55 15.43 -7.14
C LEU A 158 -13.30 15.46 -5.81
N ILE A 159 -13.65 16.65 -5.28
CA ILE A 159 -14.50 16.78 -4.07
C ILE A 159 -15.82 16.02 -4.24
N ASP A 160 -16.50 16.20 -5.37
CA ASP A 160 -17.77 15.51 -5.66
C ASP A 160 -17.59 13.99 -5.82
N TYR A 161 -16.35 13.53 -6.01
CA TYR A 161 -15.99 12.13 -6.10
C TYR A 161 -15.45 11.54 -4.78
N GLY A 162 -15.49 12.31 -3.70
CA GLY A 162 -15.11 11.85 -2.36
C GLY A 162 -13.67 12.12 -1.95
N LEU A 163 -13.03 13.12 -2.55
CA LEU A 163 -11.76 13.67 -2.07
C LEU A 163 -11.93 14.28 -0.68
N GLU A 164 -10.98 14.04 0.21
CA GLU A 164 -10.86 14.67 1.52
C GLU A 164 -9.56 15.47 1.67
N GLU A 165 -8.48 15.03 1.03
CA GLU A 165 -7.16 15.65 1.13
C GLU A 165 -6.39 15.46 -0.18
N LEU A 166 -5.76 16.54 -0.65
CA LEU A 166 -4.83 16.54 -1.77
C LEU A 166 -3.48 17.07 -1.28
N GLU A 167 -2.41 16.37 -1.61
CA GLU A 167 -1.05 16.71 -1.20
C GLU A 167 -0.06 16.58 -2.35
N GLU A 168 0.83 17.56 -2.49
CA GLU A 168 1.94 17.49 -3.45
C GLU A 168 3.19 16.92 -2.78
N VAL A 169 3.71 15.82 -3.32
CA VAL A 169 4.92 15.15 -2.82
C VAL A 169 5.91 14.97 -3.97
N GLY A 170 6.81 15.94 -4.12
CA GLY A 170 7.84 15.91 -5.16
C GLY A 170 7.25 16.00 -6.57
N ASP A 171 7.37 14.93 -7.35
CA ASP A 171 6.85 14.80 -8.72
C ASP A 171 5.44 14.17 -8.78
N LYS A 172 4.83 13.92 -7.62
CA LYS A 172 3.54 13.25 -7.49
C LYS A 172 2.52 14.11 -6.75
N ILE A 173 1.25 13.82 -7.01
CA ILE A 173 0.13 14.31 -6.23
C ILE A 173 -0.52 13.10 -5.59
N ILE A 174 -0.74 13.18 -4.28
CA ILE A 174 -1.42 12.16 -3.49
C ILE A 174 -2.82 12.67 -3.15
N ILE A 175 -3.80 11.85 -3.47
CA ILE A 175 -5.23 12.12 -3.31
C ILE A 175 -5.79 11.09 -2.34
N ARG A 176 -6.38 11.58 -1.25
CA ARG A 176 -6.97 10.75 -0.20
C ARG A 176 -8.45 11.02 -0.04
N GLY A 177 -9.19 9.97 0.26
CA GLY A 177 -10.59 10.05 0.65
C GLY A 177 -10.97 8.90 1.57
N ASP A 178 -12.23 8.86 2.02
CA ASP A 178 -12.73 7.75 2.82
C ASP A 178 -12.57 6.42 2.06
N TYR A 179 -12.41 5.31 2.79
CA TYR A 179 -12.25 4.00 2.16
C TYR A 179 -13.48 3.57 1.33
N ASN A 180 -14.68 4.05 1.67
CA ASN A 180 -15.90 3.79 0.91
C ASN A 180 -15.92 4.56 -0.43
N SER A 181 -15.16 5.65 -0.52
CA SER A 181 -15.08 6.50 -1.72
C SER A 181 -14.15 5.92 -2.80
N PHE A 182 -13.51 4.76 -2.59
CA PHE A 182 -12.53 4.21 -3.53
C PHE A 182 -13.07 4.08 -4.96
N LYS A 183 -14.30 3.59 -5.10
CA LYS A 183 -14.94 3.44 -6.41
C LYS A 183 -15.23 4.81 -7.03
N LEU A 184 -15.78 5.72 -6.25
CA LEU A 184 -16.19 7.03 -6.73
C LEU A 184 -14.96 7.86 -7.14
N LEU A 185 -13.89 7.83 -6.35
CA LEU A 185 -12.62 8.46 -6.72
C LEU A 185 -12.06 7.91 -8.04
N ASN A 186 -12.08 6.58 -8.24
CA ASN A 186 -11.68 6.01 -9.55
C ASN A 186 -12.50 6.60 -10.71
N GLU A 187 -13.81 6.73 -10.55
CA GLU A 187 -14.69 7.34 -11.57
C GLU A 187 -14.32 8.82 -11.83
N GLY A 188 -13.88 9.55 -10.79
CA GLY A 188 -13.38 10.92 -10.92
C GLY A 188 -12.10 11.00 -11.76
N PHE A 189 -11.10 10.16 -11.48
CA PHE A 189 -9.88 10.07 -12.28
C PHE A 189 -10.18 9.70 -13.74
N GLU A 190 -11.08 8.74 -13.97
CA GLU A 190 -11.50 8.33 -15.31
C GLU A 190 -12.22 9.47 -16.06
N SER A 191 -13.10 10.21 -15.37
CA SER A 191 -13.84 11.35 -15.92
C SER A 191 -12.91 12.49 -16.35
N LEU A 192 -11.88 12.76 -15.54
CA LEU A 192 -10.83 13.72 -15.86
C LEU A 192 -9.83 13.20 -16.89
N LYS A 193 -9.86 11.90 -17.21
CA LYS A 193 -8.86 11.20 -18.02
C LYS A 193 -7.45 11.37 -17.46
N LEU A 194 -7.35 11.46 -16.13
CA LEU A 194 -6.08 11.61 -15.42
C LEU A 194 -5.51 10.21 -15.12
N PRO A 195 -4.32 9.86 -15.66
CA PRO A 195 -3.70 8.57 -15.39
C PRO A 195 -3.38 8.39 -13.91
N ILE A 196 -3.83 7.27 -13.36
CA ILE A 196 -3.49 6.84 -12.00
C ILE A 196 -2.13 6.13 -12.05
N LEU A 197 -1.17 6.60 -11.26
CA LEU A 197 0.11 5.95 -11.05
C LEU A 197 -0.02 4.75 -10.09
N LYS A 198 -0.79 4.92 -9.01
CA LYS A 198 -1.04 3.87 -8.02
C LYS A 198 -2.36 4.13 -7.33
N ALA A 199 -3.13 3.08 -7.06
CA ALA A 199 -4.34 3.17 -6.26
C ALA A 199 -4.43 2.02 -5.26
N GLY A 200 -4.84 2.32 -4.04
CA GLY A 200 -5.08 1.29 -3.03
C GLY A 200 -5.77 1.81 -1.79
N LEU A 201 -6.24 0.89 -0.97
CA LEU A 201 -6.67 1.20 0.38
C LEU A 201 -5.44 1.18 1.28
N GLN A 202 -5.27 2.24 2.09
CA GLN A 202 -4.15 2.37 3.01
C GLN A 202 -4.64 2.62 4.44
N ARG A 203 -3.77 2.35 5.41
CA ARG A 203 -3.97 2.74 6.80
C ARG A 203 -3.17 4.00 7.08
N ILE A 204 -3.87 5.08 7.43
CA ILE A 204 -3.27 6.37 7.80
C ILE A 204 -3.44 6.56 9.31
N ALA A 205 -2.35 6.86 10.01
CA ALA A 205 -2.42 7.03 11.46
C ALA A 205 -3.25 8.25 11.86
N THR A 206 -4.07 8.12 12.90
CA THR A 206 -4.89 9.21 13.43
C THR A 206 -4.07 10.22 14.22
N THR A 207 -2.95 9.78 14.80
CA THR A 207 -1.98 10.62 15.52
C THR A 207 -0.57 10.18 15.13
N PRO A 208 0.02 10.83 14.11
CA PRO A 208 1.40 10.59 13.73
C PRO A 208 2.39 10.95 14.85
N ILE A 209 3.57 10.34 14.82
CA ILE A 209 4.69 10.63 15.71
C ILE A 209 5.95 10.93 14.90
N GLU A 210 6.76 11.85 15.42
CA GLU A 210 8.09 12.11 14.90
C GLU A 210 9.13 11.34 15.71
N LEU A 211 10.12 10.77 15.03
CA LEU A 211 11.27 10.12 15.64
C LEU A 211 12.52 10.92 15.33
N ASN A 212 13.43 11.05 16.30
CA ASN A 212 14.77 11.57 16.02
C ASN A 212 15.59 10.54 15.20
N ASP A 213 16.74 10.96 14.66
CA ASP A 213 17.53 10.11 13.77
C ASP A 213 17.98 8.77 14.39
N GLU A 214 18.33 8.77 15.68
CA GLU A 214 18.73 7.54 16.38
C GLU A 214 17.53 6.59 16.56
N GLN A 215 16.39 7.12 16.97
CA GLN A 215 15.14 6.36 17.11
C GLN A 215 14.66 5.80 15.77
N MET A 216 14.78 6.59 14.70
CA MET A 216 14.45 6.16 13.35
C MET A 216 15.39 5.03 12.90
N GLU A 217 16.71 5.15 13.07
CA GLU A 217 17.65 4.11 12.66
C GLU A 217 17.39 2.76 13.37
N LEU A 218 17.05 2.81 14.67
CA LEU A 218 16.68 1.63 15.43
C LEU A 218 15.36 1.00 14.95
N THR A 219 14.38 1.83 14.63
CA THR A 219 13.06 1.40 14.16
C THR A 219 13.12 0.85 12.74
N GLU A 220 13.87 1.48 11.85
CA GLU A 220 14.05 1.06 10.46
C GLU A 220 14.58 -0.37 10.36
N LYS A 221 15.46 -0.81 11.26
CA LYS A 221 15.96 -2.19 11.28
C LYS A 221 14.86 -3.24 11.43
N LEU A 222 13.79 -2.92 12.17
CA LEU A 222 12.62 -3.78 12.29
C LEU A 222 11.74 -3.69 11.04
N LEU A 223 11.45 -2.47 10.58
CA LEU A 223 10.59 -2.24 9.42
C LEU A 223 11.17 -2.87 8.16
N ASP A 224 12.47 -2.72 7.92
CA ASP A 224 13.16 -3.31 6.77
C ASP A 224 13.07 -4.85 6.78
N ARG A 225 13.16 -5.49 7.96
CA ARG A 225 13.01 -6.96 8.08
C ARG A 225 11.59 -7.43 7.80
N ILE A 226 10.59 -6.66 8.24
CA ILE A 226 9.18 -6.96 8.00
C ILE A 226 8.87 -6.78 6.52
N GLU A 227 9.33 -5.69 5.93
CA GLU A 227 9.09 -5.37 4.52
C GLU A 227 9.83 -6.30 3.57
N ASP A 228 10.94 -6.90 4.01
CA ASP A 228 11.67 -7.93 3.27
C ASP A 228 10.97 -9.31 3.28
N ASP A 229 9.94 -9.52 4.10
CA ASP A 229 9.17 -10.76 4.08
C ASP A 229 8.22 -10.80 2.86
N ASP A 230 8.28 -11.90 2.11
CA ASP A 230 7.50 -12.08 0.88
C ASP A 230 5.99 -12.11 1.13
N ASP A 231 5.54 -12.46 2.33
CA ASP A 231 4.14 -12.49 2.72
C ASP A 231 3.61 -11.11 3.08
N VAL A 232 4.47 -10.13 3.46
CA VAL A 232 4.05 -8.77 3.80
C VAL A 232 3.88 -7.93 2.53
N VAL A 233 2.64 -7.64 2.16
CA VAL A 233 2.30 -6.87 0.95
C VAL A 233 2.16 -5.38 1.23
N ALA A 234 1.82 -5.00 2.46
CA ALA A 234 1.81 -3.61 2.90
C ALA A 234 2.21 -3.47 4.37
N LEU A 235 2.89 -2.38 4.66
CA LEU A 235 3.37 -2.01 5.98
C LEU A 235 2.99 -0.55 6.25
N TYR A 236 2.26 -0.32 7.34
CA TYR A 236 1.84 1.00 7.76
C TYR A 236 2.35 1.28 9.17
N THR A 237 2.82 2.50 9.40
CA THR A 237 3.25 2.95 10.72
C THR A 237 2.60 4.27 11.07
N ASN A 238 2.63 4.65 12.34
CA ASN A 238 2.25 6.00 12.77
C ASN A 238 3.41 6.99 12.72
N ILE A 239 4.52 6.65 12.07
CA ILE A 239 5.67 7.54 11.95
C ILE A 239 5.39 8.53 10.81
N GLU A 240 5.74 9.79 11.05
CA GLU A 240 5.66 10.87 10.05
C GLU A 240 6.80 10.85 9.05
#